data_AF-A0A940PCW4-F1
#
_entry.id   AF-A0A940PCW4-F1
#
_cell.length_a   1.000
_cell.length_b   1.000
_cell.length_c   1.000
_cell.angle_alpha   90.00
_cell.angle_beta   90.00
_cell.angle_gamma   90.00
#
_symmetry.space_group_name_H-M   'P 1'
#
loop_
_entity.id
_entity.type
_entity.pdbx_description
1 polymer ?
#
loop_
_entity_poly.entity_id
_entity_poly.type
_entity_poly.pdbx_seq_one_letter_code
_entity_poly.pdbx_strand_id
1 'polypeptide(L)' 'MPETFRSGRIAEFVQRLIWRKHALVEQMELPELADMKQITQGQVQALDMVIREMIQEFEIQEEDLK' A
#
# COMPACT_ATOMS: atom_id res chain seq x y z
N MET A 1 15.49 21.14 -5.62
CA MET A 1 15.76 19.97 -6.51
C MET A 1 15.95 18.65 -5.75
N PRO A 2 16.71 18.54 -4.64
CA PRO A 2 16.79 17.26 -3.89
C PRO A 2 15.47 16.85 -3.21
N GLU A 3 14.66 17.82 -2.77
CA GLU A 3 13.37 17.53 -2.12
C GLU A 3 12.34 16.92 -3.08
N THR A 4 12.21 17.46 -4.29
CA THR A 4 11.32 16.90 -5.33
C THR A 4 11.71 15.49 -5.75
N PHE A 5 13.01 15.18 -5.79
CA PHE A 5 13.48 13.81 -6.04
C PHE A 5 13.12 12.85 -4.91
N ARG A 6 13.21 13.31 -3.65
CA ARG A 6 12.84 12.52 -2.47
C ARG A 6 11.33 12.25 -2.44
N SER A 7 10.50 13.26 -2.69
CA SER A 7 9.03 13.11 -2.74
C SER A 7 8.60 12.12 -3.81
N GLY A 8 9.19 12.18 -5.02
CA GLY A 8 8.88 11.23 -6.09
C GLY A 8 9.20 9.77 -5.71
N ARG A 9 10.34 9.51 -5.07
CA ARG A 9 10.70 8.14 -4.63
C ARG A 9 9.79 7.61 -3.54
N ILE A 10 9.28 8.48 -2.68
CA ILE A 10 8.34 8.12 -1.63
C ILE A 10 6.98 7.78 -2.23
N ALA A 11 6.48 8.59 -3.15
CA ALA A 11 5.25 8.31 -3.88
C ALA A 11 5.31 6.98 -4.63
N GLU A 12 6.41 6.71 -5.35
CA GLU A 12 6.63 5.40 -5.99
C GLU A 12 6.64 4.24 -4.98
N PHE A 13 7.19 4.45 -3.78
CA PHE A 13 7.18 3.42 -2.74
C PHE A 13 5.76 3.16 -2.23
N VAL A 14 4.99 4.21 -1.95
CA VAL A 14 3.58 4.12 -1.54
C VAL A 14 2.75 3.43 -2.61
N GLN A 15 2.96 3.76 -3.88
CA GLN A 15 2.29 3.09 -4.99
C GLN A 15 2.56 1.58 -5.02
N ARG A 16 3.81 1.17 -4.78
CA ARG A 16 4.13 -0.26 -4.68
C ARG A 16 3.49 -0.93 -3.46
N LEU A 17 3.24 -0.20 -2.36
CA LEU A 17 2.49 -0.74 -1.21
C LEU A 17 1.00 -0.91 -1.55
N ILE A 18 0.41 0.04 -2.27
CA ILE A 18 -0.97 -0.04 -2.76
C ILE A 18 -1.14 -1.28 -3.65
N TRP A 19 -0.23 -1.53 -4.60
CA TRP A 19 -0.27 -2.74 -5.43
C TRP A 19 -0.17 -4.04 -4.61
N ARG A 20 0.70 -4.08 -3.59
CA ARG A 20 0.78 -5.24 -2.70
C ARG A 20 -0.52 -5.46 -1.92
N LYS A 21 -1.14 -4.39 -1.44
CA LYS A 21 -2.46 -4.48 -0.79
C LYS A 21 -3.49 -5.08 -1.73
N HIS A 22 -3.56 -4.63 -2.98
CA HIS A 22 -4.49 -5.19 -3.97
C HIS A 22 -4.25 -6.68 -4.21
N ALA A 23 -2.99 -7.10 -4.36
CA ALA A 23 -2.66 -8.52 -4.52
C ALA A 23 -3.10 -9.36 -3.29
N LEU A 24 -2.98 -8.83 -2.07
CA LEU A 24 -3.48 -9.51 -0.87
C LEU A 24 -5.02 -9.56 -0.83
N VAL A 25 -5.70 -8.54 -1.33
CA VAL A 25 -7.17 -8.56 -1.46
C VAL A 25 -7.61 -9.63 -2.46
N GLU A 26 -6.94 -9.74 -3.60
CA GLU A 26 -7.21 -10.79 -4.59
C GLU A 26 -6.98 -12.20 -4.00
N GLN A 27 -5.94 -12.38 -3.18
CA GLN A 27 -5.70 -13.64 -2.48
C GLN A 27 -6.83 -14.05 -1.53
N MET A 28 -7.59 -13.10 -0.96
CA MET A 28 -8.72 -13.41 -0.08
C MET A 28 -9.94 -13.98 -0.82
N GLU A 29 -9.96 -13.85 -2.14
CA GLU A 29 -11.01 -14.37 -3.02
C GLU A 29 -10.66 -15.77 -3.57
N LEU A 30 -9.42 -16.25 -3.35
CA LEU A 30 -8.98 -17.57 -3.77
C LEU A 30 -9.52 -18.66 -2.82
N PRO A 31 -10.35 -19.60 -3.31
CA PRO A 31 -10.91 -20.68 -2.48
C PRO A 31 -9.84 -21.53 -1.80
N GLU A 32 -8.70 -21.76 -2.47
CA GLU A 32 -7.56 -22.51 -1.96
C GLU A 32 -6.83 -21.84 -0.79
N LEU A 33 -7.08 -20.54 -0.56
CA LEU A 33 -6.50 -19.77 0.55
C LEU A 33 -7.52 -19.42 1.64
N ALA A 34 -8.70 -20.04 1.65
CA ALA A 34 -9.77 -19.72 2.60
C ALA A 34 -9.33 -19.79 4.07
N ASP A 35 -8.50 -20.77 4.44
CA ASP A 35 -7.98 -20.94 5.81
C ASP A 35 -7.05 -19.80 6.24
N MET A 36 -6.44 -19.10 5.27
CA MET A 36 -5.52 -17.98 5.54
C MET A 36 -6.23 -16.62 5.58
N LYS A 37 -7.54 -16.55 5.28
CA LYS A 37 -8.28 -15.29 5.09
C LYS A 37 -8.14 -14.31 6.26
N GLN A 38 -8.21 -14.79 7.51
CA GLN A 38 -8.06 -13.94 8.69
C GLN A 38 -6.65 -13.35 8.82
N ILE A 39 -5.62 -14.13 8.47
CA ILE A 39 -4.21 -13.68 8.50
C ILE A 39 -4.01 -12.63 7.39
N THR A 40 -4.48 -12.92 6.18
CA THR A 40 -4.39 -12.01 5.03
C THR A 40 -5.13 -10.70 5.30
N GLN A 41 -6.28 -10.75 5.98
CA GLN A 41 -7.00 -9.55 6.40
C GLN A 41 -6.16 -8.68 7.35
N GLY A 42 -5.46 -9.27 8.31
CA GLY A 42 -4.53 -8.54 9.19
C GLY A 42 -3.37 -7.89 8.42
N GLN A 43 -2.84 -8.56 7.39
CA GLN A 43 -1.79 -8.00 6.53
C GLN A 43 -2.28 -6.81 5.71
N VAL A 44 -3.50 -6.89 5.15
CA VAL A 44 -4.14 -5.77 4.44
C VAL A 44 -4.32 -4.57 5.36
N GLN A 45 -4.79 -4.79 6.60
CA GLN A 45 -4.95 -3.73 7.59
C GLN A 45 -3.61 -3.08 7.95
N ALA A 46 -2.55 -3.87 8.13
CA ALA A 46 -1.22 -3.35 8.41
C ALA A 46 -0.67 -2.48 7.26
N LEU A 47 -0.83 -2.93 6.00
CA LEU A 47 -0.46 -2.12 4.84
C LEU A 47 -1.27 -0.84 4.74
N ASP A 48 -2.58 -0.90 5.02
CA ASP A 48 -3.44 0.29 5.02
C ASP A 48 -2.99 1.33 6.04
N MET A 49 -2.58 0.92 7.24
CA MET A 49 -2.04 1.82 8.25
C MET A 49 -0.77 2.51 7.77
N VAL A 50 0.21 1.73 7.28
CA VAL A 50 1.48 2.26 6.79
C VAL A 50 1.28 3.19 5.59
N ILE A 51 0.41 2.84 4.64
CA ILE A 51 0.10 3.68 3.48
C ILE A 51 -0.46 5.03 3.95
N ARG A 52 -1.42 5.04 4.89
CA ARG A 52 -2.01 6.28 5.42
C ARG A 52 -0.99 7.14 6.14
N GLU A 53 -0.15 6.53 6.98
CA GLU A 53 0.93 7.21 7.69
C GLU A 53 1.91 7.87 6.71
N MET A 54 2.32 7.15 5.66
CA MET A 54 3.22 7.67 4.63
C MET A 54 2.58 8.80 3.81
N ILE A 55 1.31 8.68 3.44
CA ILE A 55 0.60 9.74 2.71
C ILE A 55 0.52 11.01 3.56
N GLN A 56 0.20 10.87 4.85
CA GLN A 56 0.09 12.01 5.76
C GLN A 56 1.46 12.64 6.06
N GLU A 57 2.47 11.85 6.40
CA GLU A 57 3.81 12.34 6.77
C GLU A 57 4.51 13.06 5.61
N PHE A 58 4.27 12.61 4.38
CA PHE A 58 4.93 13.16 3.19
C PHE A 58 4.01 14.00 2.31
N GLU A 59 2.80 14.32 2.78
CA GLU A 59 1.79 15.14 2.10
C GLU A 59 1.55 14.70 0.65
N ILE A 60 1.57 13.39 0.40
CA ILE A 60 1.48 12.81 -0.95
C ILE A 60 0.10 13.11 -1.53
N GLN A 61 0.08 13.73 -2.71
CA GLN A 61 -1.18 14.00 -3.40
C GLN A 61 -1.56 12.83 -4.31
N GLU A 62 -2.84 12.78 -4.71
CA GLU A 62 -3.32 11.70 -5.58
C GLU A 62 -2.59 11.72 -6.94
N GLU A 63 -2.20 12.89 -7.44
CA GLU A 63 -1.47 13.05 -8.70
C GLU A 63 -0.04 12.45 -8.65
N ASP A 64 0.50 12.25 -7.45
CA ASP A 64 1.80 11.61 -7.24
C ASP A 64 1.70 10.07 -7.29
N LEU A 65 0.51 9.51 -7.08
CA LEU A 65 0.22 8.08 -7.08
C LEU A 65 -0.22 7.63 -8.47
N LYS A 66 0.75 7.23 -9.30
CA LYS A 66 0.55 6.85 -10.71
C LYS A 66 0.42 5.35 -10.96
#